data_AF-A0A9X1SV30-F1
#
_entry.id   AF-A0A9X1SV30-F1
#
_cell.length_a   1.000
_cell.length_b   1.000
_cell.length_c   1.000
_cell.angle_alpha   90.00
_cell.angle_beta   90.00
_cell.angle_gamma   90.00
#
_symmetry.space_group_name_H-M   'P 1'
#
loop_
_entity.id
_entity.type
_entity.pdbx_description
1 polymer ?
#
loop_
_entity_poly.entity_id
_entity_poly.type
_entity_poly.pdbx_seq_one_letter_code
_entity_poly.pdbx_strand_id
1 'polypeptide(L)'
;MAMTVDRDRTATNWREISRSLTSLQVPRSVQADLRASLPGQFQCLLAYGSWARGDVDEHSDLDVLALNYISPGKHPIHENISFSSYSESQLRATSGTLFGYHLKRDGKILLDRNNDLAQMLASIDSPDPTKVAYRIKGLTPVIDASRRDLVEHIVGLTKVARYLLRSALYTKALQDGAPCFSVKEIATRNRDMDLIPLLSSHKKVQLPASEETFLELRSRLHELCGGLKSNPFGSLEELAEGTWSSDRDLSNFAAFALHGFDDEIDYDALDKVVL
;
A
#
# COMPACT_ATOMS: atom_id res chain seq x y z
N MET A 1 -31.17 4.47 17.31
CA MET A 1 -30.72 4.17 18.69
C MET A 1 -29.28 4.64 18.83
N ALA A 2 -29.02 5.74 19.54
CA ALA A 2 -27.66 6.16 19.85
C ALA A 2 -27.09 5.18 20.87
N MET A 3 -26.16 4.33 20.46
CA MET A 3 -25.40 3.50 21.40
C MET A 3 -24.56 4.43 22.27
N THR A 4 -24.89 4.49 23.56
CA THR A 4 -24.08 5.17 24.57
C THR A 4 -22.69 4.54 24.55
N VAL A 5 -21.70 5.26 24.04
CA VAL A 5 -20.31 4.80 24.03
C VAL A 5 -19.89 4.61 25.47
N ASP A 6 -19.68 3.36 25.86
CA ASP A 6 -19.20 2.99 27.18
C ASP A 6 -17.79 3.55 27.36
N ARG A 7 -17.68 4.67 28.11
CA ARG A 7 -16.42 5.40 28.33
C ARG A 7 -15.35 4.52 28.99
N ASP A 8 -15.75 3.55 29.80
CA ASP A 8 -14.82 2.62 30.47
C ASP A 8 -14.21 1.62 29.49
N ARG A 9 -14.99 1.21 28.47
CA ARG A 9 -14.47 0.38 27.37
C ARG A 9 -13.44 1.13 26.53
N THR A 10 -13.67 2.41 26.22
CA THR A 10 -12.73 3.24 25.45
C THR A 10 -11.41 3.45 26.20
N ALA A 11 -11.47 3.73 27.51
CA ALA A 11 -10.28 3.90 28.34
C ALA A 11 -9.45 2.59 28.44
N THR A 12 -10.12 1.45 28.59
CA THR A 12 -9.46 0.14 28.65
C THR A 12 -8.81 -0.24 27.32
N ASN A 13 -9.51 -0.04 26.20
CA ASN A 13 -8.96 -0.24 24.86
C ASN A 13 -7.68 0.55 24.66
N TRP A 14 -7.69 1.82 25.03
CA TRP A 14 -6.54 2.67 24.77
C TRP A 14 -5.31 2.30 25.61
N ARG A 15 -5.52 1.74 26.81
CA ARG A 15 -4.41 1.22 27.63
C ARG A 15 -3.71 0.04 26.96
N GLU A 16 -4.48 -0.86 26.35
CA GLU A 16 -3.95 -1.99 25.60
C GLU A 16 -3.20 -1.53 24.35
N ILE A 17 -3.84 -0.69 23.54
CA ILE A 17 -3.25 -0.12 22.32
C ILE A 17 -1.95 0.62 22.65
N SER A 18 -1.94 1.48 23.66
CA SER A 18 -0.74 2.23 24.08
C SER A 18 0.40 1.31 24.51
N ARG A 19 0.08 0.16 25.15
CA ARG A 19 1.10 -0.83 25.54
C ARG A 19 1.72 -1.47 24.29
N SER A 20 0.90 -1.89 23.33
CA SER A 20 1.37 -2.48 22.07
C SER A 20 2.20 -1.48 21.28
N LEU A 21 1.73 -0.23 21.12
CA LEU A 21 2.49 0.83 20.45
C LEU A 21 3.82 1.14 21.14
N THR A 22 3.85 1.14 22.47
CA THR A 22 5.11 1.31 23.23
C THR A 22 6.08 0.15 22.99
N SER A 23 5.60 -1.09 22.87
CA SER A 23 6.47 -2.23 22.52
C SER A 23 7.03 -2.14 21.10
N LEU A 24 6.32 -1.48 20.19
CA LEU A 24 6.78 -1.14 18.84
C LEU A 24 7.65 0.12 18.81
N GLN A 25 7.97 0.70 19.97
CA GLN A 25 8.77 1.93 20.11
C GLN A 25 8.13 3.18 19.45
N VAL A 26 6.81 3.17 19.21
CA VAL A 26 6.09 4.32 18.64
C VAL A 26 6.12 5.50 19.61
N PRO A 27 6.59 6.70 19.21
CA PRO A 27 6.68 7.88 20.06
C PRO A 27 5.34 8.28 20.66
N ARG A 28 5.35 8.81 21.89
CA ARG A 28 4.12 9.25 22.58
C ARG A 28 3.35 10.34 21.80
N SER A 29 4.04 11.18 21.04
CA SER A 29 3.41 12.16 20.15
C SER A 29 2.56 11.48 19.09
N VAL A 30 3.12 10.51 18.36
CA VAL A 30 2.41 9.71 17.34
C VAL A 30 1.28 8.91 17.97
N GLN A 31 1.46 8.34 19.17
CA GLN A 31 0.36 7.68 19.89
C GLN A 31 -0.78 8.66 20.22
N ALA A 32 -0.47 9.90 20.59
CA ALA A 32 -1.48 10.92 20.85
C ALA A 32 -2.21 11.33 19.57
N ASP A 33 -1.49 11.48 18.45
CA ASP A 33 -2.06 11.73 17.13
C ASP A 33 -3.01 10.60 16.72
N LEU A 34 -2.59 9.33 16.82
CA LEU A 34 -3.46 8.18 16.53
C LEU A 34 -4.73 8.19 17.39
N ARG A 35 -4.61 8.52 18.67
CA ARG A 35 -5.77 8.62 19.57
C ARG A 35 -6.74 9.70 19.10
N ALA A 36 -6.22 10.83 18.61
CA ALA A 36 -7.01 11.92 18.07
C ALA A 36 -7.65 11.57 16.72
N SER A 37 -6.96 10.79 15.88
CA SER A 37 -7.43 10.28 14.58
C SER A 37 -8.53 9.22 14.68
N LEU A 38 -8.71 8.59 15.85
CA LEU A 38 -9.66 7.50 16.08
C LEU A 38 -10.77 7.88 17.09
N PRO A 39 -11.59 8.92 16.84
CA PRO A 39 -12.68 9.29 17.74
C PRO A 39 -13.88 8.33 17.67
N GLY A 40 -13.91 7.45 16.67
CA GLY A 40 -15.00 6.50 16.41
C GLY A 40 -14.92 5.18 17.16
N GLN A 41 -15.76 4.25 16.73
CA GLN A 41 -15.81 2.88 17.26
C GLN A 41 -15.14 1.95 16.27
N PHE A 42 -14.29 1.05 16.76
CA PHE A 42 -13.70 -0.05 16.01
C PHE A 42 -13.72 -1.31 16.87
N GLN A 43 -13.75 -2.45 16.20
CA GLN A 43 -13.69 -3.75 16.87
C GLN A 43 -12.24 -4.17 17.12
N CYS A 44 -11.41 -4.02 16.10
CA CYS A 44 -10.01 -4.42 16.10
C CYS A 44 -9.13 -3.34 15.48
N LEU A 45 -7.85 -3.36 15.85
CA LEU A 45 -6.85 -2.41 15.33
C LEU A 45 -5.54 -3.15 15.03
N LEU A 46 -4.99 -2.92 13.85
CA LEU A 46 -3.75 -3.51 13.35
C LEU A 46 -2.77 -2.41 12.99
N ALA A 47 -1.54 -2.46 13.50
CA ALA A 47 -0.43 -1.72 12.91
C ALA A 47 0.21 -2.56 11.79
N TYR A 48 0.57 -1.93 10.68
CA TYR A 48 1.35 -2.56 9.61
C TYR A 48 2.46 -1.59 9.16
N GLY A 49 3.15 -1.91 8.07
CA GLY A 49 4.19 -1.02 7.56
C GLY A 49 5.48 -1.03 8.41
N SER A 50 6.22 0.07 8.37
CA SER A 50 7.60 0.10 8.88
C SER A 50 7.69 0.00 10.41
N TRP A 51 6.75 0.60 11.13
CA TRP A 51 6.63 0.45 12.58
C TRP A 51 6.38 -0.99 13.01
N ALA A 52 5.48 -1.70 12.31
CA ALA A 52 5.14 -3.08 12.62
C ALA A 52 6.30 -4.05 12.37
N ARG A 53 7.13 -3.77 11.35
CA ARG A 53 8.32 -4.56 11.00
C ARG A 53 9.57 -4.19 11.82
N GLY A 54 9.61 -3.00 12.41
CA GLY A 54 10.78 -2.49 13.11
C GLY A 54 11.88 -1.95 12.19
N ASP A 55 11.56 -1.60 10.95
CA ASP A 55 12.48 -1.00 9.97
C ASP A 55 12.23 0.49 9.73
N VAL A 56 11.52 1.13 10.67
CA VAL A 56 11.17 2.55 10.74
C VAL A 56 12.36 3.51 10.56
N ASP A 57 12.10 4.66 9.95
CA ASP A 57 13.00 5.81 9.87
C ASP A 57 12.34 7.11 10.40
N GLU A 58 13.07 8.22 10.37
CA GLU A 58 12.60 9.52 10.87
C GLU A 58 11.47 10.17 10.05
N HIS A 59 11.09 9.54 8.93
CA HIS A 59 10.04 10.02 8.03
C HIS A 59 8.86 9.05 7.93
N SER A 60 8.90 7.94 8.68
CA SER A 60 7.92 6.88 8.64
C SER A 60 6.63 7.24 9.36
N ASP A 61 5.52 7.17 8.62
CA ASP A 61 4.17 7.29 9.16
C ASP A 61 3.76 6.00 9.86
N LEU A 62 2.84 6.09 10.82
CA LEU A 62 2.22 4.92 11.43
C LEU A 62 1.01 4.48 10.62
N ASP A 63 1.17 3.37 9.89
CA ASP A 63 0.10 2.70 9.16
C ASP A 63 -0.78 1.88 10.11
N VAL A 64 -2.08 2.17 10.12
CA VAL A 64 -3.06 1.51 10.99
C VAL A 64 -4.31 1.14 10.21
N LEU A 65 -4.74 -0.11 10.35
CA LEU A 65 -6.00 -0.62 9.81
C LEU A 65 -6.97 -0.87 10.96
N ALA A 66 -8.17 -0.29 10.89
CA ALA A 66 -9.28 -0.61 11.79
C ALA A 66 -10.33 -1.48 11.11
N LEU A 67 -10.81 -2.48 11.86
CA LEU A 67 -11.91 -3.35 11.42
C LEU A 67 -13.26 -2.79 11.87
N ASN A 68 -14.19 -2.71 10.92
CA ASN A 68 -15.56 -2.23 11.10
C ASN A 68 -15.62 -0.86 11.80
N TYR A 69 -14.77 0.08 11.36
CA TYR A 69 -14.70 1.40 11.96
C TYR A 69 -15.93 2.24 11.61
N ILE A 70 -16.52 2.87 12.63
CA ILE A 70 -17.68 3.76 12.51
C ILE A 70 -17.28 5.13 13.07
N SER A 71 -17.13 6.11 12.18
CA SER A 71 -16.78 7.49 12.56
C SER A 71 -18.01 8.33 12.90
N PRO A 72 -17.95 9.19 13.94
CA PRO A 72 -18.97 10.22 14.17
C PRO A 72 -18.83 11.44 13.23
N GLY A 73 -17.80 11.52 12.38
CA GLY A 73 -17.58 12.66 11.48
C GLY A 73 -16.35 12.54 10.57
N LYS A 74 -15.94 13.64 9.94
CA LYS A 74 -14.71 13.69 9.13
C LYS A 74 -13.49 13.36 9.98
N HIS A 75 -12.59 12.56 9.45
CA HIS A 75 -11.33 12.21 10.10
C HIS A 75 -10.41 13.43 10.18
N PRO A 76 -9.84 13.75 11.36
CA PRO A 76 -8.72 14.67 11.40
C PRO A 76 -7.54 13.99 10.70
N ILE A 77 -6.99 14.68 9.70
CA ILE A 77 -5.80 14.25 8.98
C ILE A 77 -4.60 14.65 9.83
N HIS A 78 -3.82 13.67 10.27
CA HIS A 78 -2.55 13.89 10.95
C HIS A 78 -1.43 13.42 10.03
N GLU A 79 -0.41 14.26 9.83
CA GLU A 79 0.66 14.00 8.85
C GLU A 79 1.39 12.67 9.07
N ASN A 80 1.47 12.19 10.32
CA ASN A 80 2.25 10.99 10.68
C ASN A 80 1.39 9.73 10.85
N ILE A 81 0.09 9.76 10.53
CA ILE A 81 -0.83 8.63 10.69
C ILE A 81 -1.48 8.32 9.35
N SER A 82 -1.20 7.13 8.84
CA SER A 82 -1.90 6.54 7.70
C SER A 82 -2.98 5.61 8.25
N PHE A 83 -4.25 5.89 7.95
CA PHE A 83 -5.38 5.18 8.52
C PHE A 83 -6.28 4.60 7.44
N SER A 84 -6.49 3.28 7.52
CA SER A 84 -7.42 2.55 6.66
C SER A 84 -8.52 1.88 7.47
N SER A 85 -9.71 1.77 6.88
CA SER A 85 -10.87 1.13 7.49
C SER A 85 -11.42 0.05 6.58
N TYR A 86 -11.52 -1.17 7.11
CA TYR A 86 -12.00 -2.33 6.38
C TYR A 86 -13.21 -2.94 7.07
N SER A 87 -14.20 -3.35 6.28
CA SER A 87 -15.16 -4.36 6.71
C SER A 87 -14.51 -5.74 6.73
N GLU A 88 -15.13 -6.70 7.41
CA GLU A 88 -14.67 -8.10 7.37
C GLU A 88 -14.64 -8.67 5.95
N SER A 89 -15.65 -8.36 5.14
CA SER A 89 -15.70 -8.81 3.74
C SER A 89 -14.57 -8.19 2.91
N GLN A 90 -14.24 -6.91 3.15
CA GLN A 90 -13.13 -6.25 2.49
C GLN A 90 -11.79 -6.87 2.89
N LEU A 91 -11.59 -7.20 4.17
CA LEU A 91 -10.35 -7.81 4.65
C LEU A 91 -10.21 -9.24 4.12
N ARG A 92 -11.28 -10.04 4.13
CA ARG A 92 -11.27 -11.39 3.54
C ARG A 92 -10.97 -11.38 2.04
N ALA A 93 -11.43 -10.35 1.32
CA ALA A 93 -11.12 -10.17 -0.10
C ALA A 93 -9.64 -9.87 -0.39
N THR A 94 -8.82 -9.61 0.63
CA THR A 94 -7.35 -9.49 0.47
C THR A 94 -6.65 -10.85 0.45
N SER A 95 -7.36 -11.96 0.69
CA SER A 95 -6.76 -13.30 0.61
C SER A 95 -6.22 -13.55 -0.80
N GLY A 96 -4.98 -14.07 -0.88
CA GLY A 96 -4.32 -14.32 -2.15
C GLY A 96 -3.77 -13.08 -2.85
N THR A 97 -3.66 -11.93 -2.17
CA THR A 97 -2.97 -10.73 -2.67
C THR A 97 -1.65 -10.48 -1.93
N LEU A 98 -0.74 -9.73 -2.54
CA LEU A 98 0.48 -9.25 -1.89
C LEU A 98 0.14 -8.44 -0.64
N PHE A 99 -0.89 -7.59 -0.69
CA PHE A 99 -1.30 -6.77 0.45
C PHE A 99 -1.84 -7.60 1.61
N GLY A 100 -2.76 -8.54 1.35
CA GLY A 100 -3.28 -9.42 2.40
C GLY A 100 -2.15 -10.22 3.05
N TYR A 101 -1.25 -10.77 2.24
CA TYR A 101 -0.12 -11.53 2.74
C TYR A 101 0.89 -10.67 3.51
N HIS A 102 1.05 -9.39 3.14
CA HIS A 102 1.79 -8.40 3.92
C HIS A 102 1.16 -8.19 5.30
N LEU A 103 -0.16 -7.99 5.38
CA LEU A 103 -0.86 -7.85 6.67
C LEU A 103 -0.67 -9.10 7.55
N LYS A 104 -0.81 -10.31 6.98
CA LYS A 104 -0.63 -11.57 7.69
C LYS A 104 0.80 -11.73 8.24
N ARG A 105 1.82 -11.39 7.44
CA ARG A 105 3.22 -11.63 7.80
C ARG A 105 3.75 -10.61 8.79
N ASP A 106 3.51 -9.32 8.50
CA ASP A 106 4.19 -8.22 9.18
C ASP A 106 3.31 -7.47 10.17
N GLY A 107 1.98 -7.61 10.05
CA GLY A 107 1.01 -6.92 10.89
C GLY A 107 1.17 -7.22 12.39
N LYS A 108 0.92 -6.21 13.22
CA LYS A 108 0.94 -6.28 14.68
C LYS A 108 -0.40 -5.86 15.23
N ILE A 109 -1.14 -6.81 15.80
CA ILE A 109 -2.44 -6.55 16.40
C ILE A 109 -2.24 -5.63 17.61
N LEU A 110 -2.86 -4.45 17.56
CA LEU A 110 -2.87 -3.49 18.65
C LEU A 110 -4.06 -3.73 19.60
N LEU A 111 -5.18 -4.22 19.06
CA LEU A 111 -6.39 -4.59 19.78
C LEU A 111 -7.14 -5.68 19.00
N ASP A 112 -7.47 -6.79 19.67
CA ASP A 112 -8.37 -7.83 19.14
C ASP A 112 -8.97 -8.64 20.30
N ARG A 113 -10.14 -8.22 20.78
CA ARG A 113 -10.72 -8.78 22.02
C ARG A 113 -11.28 -10.18 21.87
N ASN A 114 -11.79 -10.49 20.68
CA ASN A 114 -12.48 -11.75 20.40
C ASN A 114 -11.62 -12.71 19.56
N ASN A 115 -10.38 -12.30 19.23
CA ASN A 115 -9.49 -13.02 18.32
C ASN A 115 -10.04 -13.10 16.88
N ASP A 116 -10.93 -12.17 16.50
CA ASP A 116 -11.60 -12.12 15.21
C ASP A 116 -10.60 -11.72 14.11
N LEU A 117 -9.83 -10.66 14.37
CA LEU A 117 -8.81 -10.17 13.43
C LEU A 117 -7.67 -11.18 13.28
N ALA A 118 -7.20 -11.77 14.38
CA ALA A 118 -6.18 -12.80 14.37
C ALA A 118 -6.61 -14.02 13.53
N GLN A 119 -7.85 -14.48 13.66
CA GLN A 119 -8.38 -15.56 12.83
C GLN A 119 -8.47 -15.17 11.35
N MET A 120 -8.94 -13.96 11.05
CA MET A 120 -9.00 -13.47 9.66
C MET A 120 -7.60 -13.41 9.03
N LEU A 121 -6.62 -12.83 9.73
CA LEU A 121 -5.23 -12.78 9.26
C LEU A 121 -4.64 -14.18 9.08
N ALA A 122 -4.89 -15.11 10.01
CA ALA A 122 -4.44 -16.49 9.88
C ALA A 122 -4.99 -17.18 8.62
N SER A 123 -6.24 -16.85 8.24
CA SER A 123 -6.93 -17.40 7.07
C SER A 123 -6.53 -16.80 5.72
N ILE A 124 -5.71 -15.74 5.69
CA ILE A 124 -5.22 -15.16 4.43
C ILE A 124 -4.26 -16.14 3.75
N ASP A 125 -4.58 -16.50 2.52
CA ASP A 125 -3.74 -17.33 1.67
C ASP A 125 -2.60 -16.50 1.06
N SER A 126 -1.46 -17.15 0.81
CA SER A 126 -0.38 -16.54 0.05
C SER A 126 -0.83 -16.32 -1.40
N PRO A 127 -0.47 -15.19 -2.04
CA PRO A 127 -0.69 -15.00 -3.47
C PRO A 127 0.07 -16.06 -4.29
N ASP A 128 -0.46 -16.38 -5.46
CA ASP A 128 0.24 -17.17 -6.47
C ASP A 128 1.19 -16.25 -7.25
N PRO A 129 2.52 -16.34 -7.03
CA PRO A 129 3.45 -15.39 -7.62
C PRO A 129 3.46 -15.40 -9.15
N THR A 130 3.05 -16.49 -9.80
CA THR A 130 2.97 -16.56 -11.26
C THR A 130 1.83 -15.69 -11.77
N LYS A 131 0.68 -15.73 -11.08
CA LYS A 131 -0.48 -14.87 -11.41
C LYS A 131 -0.17 -13.40 -11.15
N VAL A 132 0.51 -13.10 -10.04
CA VAL A 132 0.94 -11.73 -9.72
C VAL A 132 1.89 -11.20 -10.80
N ALA A 133 2.92 -11.96 -11.16
CA ALA A 133 3.86 -11.59 -12.22
C ALA A 133 3.16 -11.38 -13.57
N TYR A 134 2.22 -12.26 -13.92
CA TYR A 134 1.41 -12.12 -15.13
C TYR A 134 0.58 -10.83 -15.11
N ARG A 135 -0.03 -10.50 -13.97
CA ARG A 135 -0.86 -9.30 -13.83
C ARG A 135 -0.03 -8.02 -13.88
N ILE A 136 1.13 -7.97 -13.20
CA ILE A 136 2.10 -6.87 -13.31
C ILE A 136 2.46 -6.64 -14.78
N LYS A 137 2.85 -7.69 -15.50
CA LYS A 137 3.19 -7.60 -16.92
C LYS A 137 2.02 -7.16 -17.80
N GLY A 138 0.78 -7.43 -17.38
CA GLY A 138 -0.44 -6.93 -18.01
C GLY A 138 -0.64 -5.42 -17.85
N LEU A 139 -0.12 -4.83 -16.78
CA LEU A 139 -0.26 -3.40 -16.45
C LEU A 139 0.88 -2.52 -17.00
N THR A 140 1.97 -3.12 -17.51
CA THR A 140 3.09 -2.34 -18.08
C THR A 140 2.77 -1.48 -19.30
N PRO A 141 1.71 -1.71 -20.11
CA PRO A 141 1.36 -0.77 -21.18
C PRO A 141 1.17 0.68 -20.69
N VAL A 142 0.78 0.88 -19.43
CA VAL A 142 0.60 2.21 -18.84
C VAL A 142 1.91 3.00 -18.77
N ILE A 143 3.05 2.31 -18.65
CA ILE A 143 4.37 2.95 -18.60
C ILE A 143 5.10 2.91 -19.96
N ASP A 144 4.40 2.49 -21.01
CA ASP A 144 4.80 2.68 -22.40
C ASP A 144 4.11 3.93 -22.97
N ALA A 145 4.41 5.06 -22.33
CA ALA A 145 3.74 6.33 -22.57
C ALA A 145 4.34 7.08 -23.78
N SER A 146 3.51 7.84 -24.50
CA SER A 146 3.99 8.70 -25.57
C SER A 146 4.87 9.83 -25.03
N ARG A 147 5.63 10.51 -25.91
CA ARG A 147 6.40 11.70 -25.48
C ARG A 147 5.51 12.78 -24.89
N ARG A 148 4.29 12.92 -25.41
CA ARG A 148 3.31 13.89 -24.94
C ARG A 148 2.85 13.53 -23.52
N ASP A 149 2.42 12.29 -23.32
CA ASP A 149 1.93 11.81 -22.03
C ASP A 149 3.02 11.88 -20.96
N LEU A 150 4.26 11.57 -21.35
CA LEU A 150 5.40 11.68 -20.45
C LEU A 150 5.59 13.11 -19.93
N VAL A 151 5.44 14.12 -20.80
CA VAL A 151 5.58 15.53 -20.42
C VAL A 151 4.39 15.98 -19.56
N GLU A 152 3.17 15.59 -19.93
CA GLU A 152 1.93 16.04 -19.27
C GLU A 152 1.67 15.31 -17.94
N HIS A 153 2.07 14.04 -17.82
CA HIS A 153 1.66 13.13 -16.75
C HIS A 153 2.81 12.44 -16.02
N ILE A 154 4.02 13.01 -16.03
CA ILE A 154 5.22 12.40 -15.42
C ILE A 154 5.00 11.98 -13.96
N VAL A 155 4.24 12.75 -13.19
CA VAL A 155 3.96 12.47 -11.78
C VAL A 155 3.16 11.18 -11.62
N GLY A 156 2.03 11.04 -12.33
CA GLY A 156 1.19 9.85 -12.27
C GLY A 156 1.89 8.63 -12.86
N LEU A 157 2.61 8.79 -13.98
CA LEU A 157 3.44 7.75 -14.58
C LEU A 157 4.52 7.22 -13.63
N THR A 158 5.21 8.12 -12.93
CA THR A 158 6.22 7.74 -11.92
C THR A 158 5.60 6.97 -10.77
N LYS A 159 4.42 7.40 -10.29
CA LYS A 159 3.69 6.69 -9.22
C LYS A 159 3.32 5.26 -9.64
N VAL A 160 2.77 5.09 -10.85
CA VAL A 160 2.45 3.77 -11.40
C VAL A 160 3.72 2.91 -11.56
N ALA A 161 4.80 3.47 -12.11
CA ALA A 161 6.06 2.75 -12.31
C ALA A 161 6.66 2.28 -10.96
N ARG A 162 6.62 3.11 -9.91
CA ARG A 162 7.01 2.71 -8.55
C ARG A 162 6.17 1.58 -8.00
N TYR A 163 4.85 1.70 -8.14
CA TYR A 163 3.92 0.67 -7.69
C TYR A 163 4.26 -0.67 -8.37
N LEU A 164 4.40 -0.68 -9.70
CA LEU A 164 4.68 -1.89 -10.47
C LEU A 164 6.05 -2.49 -10.13
N LEU A 165 7.11 -1.66 -10.00
CA LEU A 165 8.43 -2.14 -9.62
C LEU A 165 8.45 -2.72 -8.21
N ARG A 166 7.82 -2.05 -7.24
CA ARG A 166 7.69 -2.56 -5.87
C ARG A 166 6.95 -3.89 -5.82
N SER A 167 5.82 -4.00 -6.51
CA SER A 167 5.04 -5.24 -6.61
C SER A 167 5.84 -6.37 -7.29
N ALA A 168 6.62 -6.06 -8.32
CA ALA A 168 7.47 -7.03 -9.00
C ALA A 168 8.59 -7.55 -8.09
N LEU A 169 9.23 -6.66 -7.31
CA LEU A 169 10.25 -7.06 -6.34
C LEU A 169 9.67 -7.92 -5.21
N TYR A 170 8.47 -7.60 -4.73
CA TYR A 170 7.75 -8.41 -3.74
C TYR A 170 7.39 -9.78 -4.29
N THR A 171 6.93 -9.83 -5.54
CA THR A 171 6.62 -11.08 -6.24
C THR A 171 7.87 -11.93 -6.40
N LYS A 172 9.01 -11.35 -6.76
CA LYS A 172 10.28 -12.07 -6.86
C LYS A 172 10.73 -12.64 -5.51
N ALA A 173 10.65 -11.85 -4.45
CA ALA A 173 10.98 -12.32 -3.10
C ALA A 173 10.07 -13.48 -2.65
N LEU A 174 8.79 -13.44 -3.04
CA LEU A 174 7.84 -14.54 -2.82
C LEU A 174 8.22 -15.80 -3.62
N GLN A 175 8.59 -15.67 -4.90
CA GLN A 175 9.06 -16.78 -5.74
C GLN A 175 10.31 -17.45 -5.16
N ASP A 176 11.18 -16.66 -4.55
CA ASP A 176 12.41 -17.14 -3.92
C ASP A 176 12.18 -17.84 -2.57
N GLY A 177 10.92 -17.94 -2.12
CA GLY A 177 10.56 -18.54 -0.83
C GLY A 177 10.93 -17.68 0.38
N ALA A 178 11.30 -16.41 0.16
CA ALA A 178 11.64 -15.46 1.21
C ALA A 178 10.82 -14.16 1.01
N PRO A 179 9.50 -14.17 1.26
CA PRO A 179 8.66 -12.99 1.06
C PRO A 179 9.22 -11.76 1.78
N CYS A 180 9.14 -10.59 1.14
CA CYS A 180 9.56 -9.32 1.71
C CYS A 180 8.65 -8.19 1.25
N PHE A 181 8.22 -7.34 2.19
CA PHE A 181 7.38 -6.15 1.94
C PHE A 181 8.03 -4.86 2.46
N SER A 182 9.34 -4.89 2.66
CA SER A 182 10.17 -3.75 3.02
C SER A 182 11.10 -3.40 1.86
N VAL A 183 11.02 -2.16 1.38
CA VAL A 183 11.96 -1.64 0.37
C VAL A 183 13.40 -1.68 0.89
N LYS A 184 13.62 -1.34 2.17
CA LYS A 184 14.94 -1.35 2.81
C LYS A 184 15.55 -2.74 2.88
N GLU A 185 14.73 -3.74 3.22
CA GLU A 185 15.16 -5.12 3.25
C GLU A 185 15.47 -5.63 1.83
N ILE A 186 14.63 -5.31 0.83
CA ILE A 186 14.89 -5.67 -0.58
C ILE A 186 16.16 -5.03 -1.11
N ALA A 187 16.36 -3.74 -0.82
CA ALA A 187 17.60 -3.02 -1.15
C ALA A 187 18.82 -3.73 -0.58
N THR A 188 18.75 -4.14 0.69
CA THR A 188 19.83 -4.87 1.36
C THR A 188 20.08 -6.24 0.72
N ARG A 189 19.03 -7.02 0.46
CA ARG A 189 19.13 -8.38 -0.13
C ARG A 189 19.72 -8.35 -1.54
N ASN A 190 19.35 -7.34 -2.34
CA ASN A 190 19.84 -7.16 -3.70
C ASN A 190 21.15 -6.37 -3.79
N ARG A 191 21.68 -5.87 -2.66
CA ARG A 191 22.85 -4.97 -2.61
C ARG A 191 22.67 -3.73 -3.48
N ASP A 192 21.46 -3.18 -3.46
CA ASP A 192 21.00 -2.10 -4.31
C ASP A 192 20.30 -1.05 -3.45
N MET A 193 21.11 -0.21 -2.80
CA MET A 193 20.63 0.79 -1.85
C MET A 193 19.86 1.93 -2.53
N ASP A 194 20.04 2.09 -3.84
CA ASP A 194 19.34 3.09 -4.65
C ASP A 194 17.83 2.80 -4.74
N LEU A 195 17.41 1.55 -4.49
CA LEU A 195 15.99 1.19 -4.38
C LEU A 195 15.26 1.96 -3.29
N ILE A 196 15.93 2.39 -2.21
CA ILE A 196 15.30 3.11 -1.11
C ILE A 196 14.74 4.47 -1.59
N PRO A 197 15.56 5.42 -2.07
CA PRO A 197 15.02 6.69 -2.58
C PRO A 197 14.18 6.51 -3.85
N LEU A 198 14.41 5.46 -4.64
CA LEU A 198 13.65 5.20 -5.87
C LEU A 198 12.20 4.76 -5.60
N LEU A 199 11.98 3.93 -4.57
CA LEU A 199 10.69 3.30 -4.24
C LEU A 199 10.05 3.80 -2.94
N SER A 200 10.68 4.74 -2.24
CA SER A 200 10.12 5.36 -1.03
C SER A 200 8.77 6.02 -1.33
N SER A 201 7.84 5.84 -0.40
CA SER A 201 6.56 6.54 -0.31
C SER A 201 6.69 7.97 0.23
N HIS A 202 7.68 8.21 1.09
CA HIS A 202 7.83 9.49 1.78
C HIS A 202 8.43 10.57 0.88
N LYS A 203 7.72 11.70 0.74
CA LYS A 203 8.09 12.85 -0.12
C LYS A 203 9.49 13.43 0.15
N LYS A 204 10.01 13.28 1.37
CA LYS A 204 11.35 13.77 1.77
C LYS A 204 12.50 12.85 1.35
N VAL A 205 12.23 11.57 1.19
CA VAL A 205 13.22 10.54 0.82
C VAL A 205 13.13 10.20 -0.66
N GLN A 206 11.91 10.18 -1.20
CA GLN A 206 11.67 9.75 -2.57
C GLN A 206 12.36 10.70 -3.57
N LEU A 207 12.90 10.13 -4.64
CA LEU A 207 13.31 10.92 -5.79
C LEU A 207 12.12 11.70 -6.36
N PRO A 208 12.31 12.94 -6.85
CA PRO A 208 11.23 13.66 -7.52
C PRO A 208 10.77 12.91 -8.77
N ALA A 209 9.50 13.09 -9.14
CA ALA A 209 9.01 12.64 -10.42
C ALA A 209 9.71 13.46 -11.53
N SER A 210 10.52 12.77 -12.32
CA SER A 210 11.27 13.32 -13.43
C SER A 210 11.37 12.27 -14.53
N GLU A 211 11.69 12.70 -15.74
CA GLU A 211 11.94 11.78 -16.85
C GLU A 211 13.04 10.76 -16.51
N GLU A 212 14.12 11.20 -15.85
CA GLU A 212 15.20 10.32 -15.39
C GLU A 212 14.70 9.26 -14.40
N THR A 213 13.99 9.67 -13.34
CA THR A 213 13.41 8.75 -12.36
C THR A 213 12.46 7.75 -13.02
N PHE A 214 11.60 8.22 -13.93
CA PHE A 214 10.66 7.36 -14.65
C PHE A 214 11.37 6.34 -15.54
N LEU A 215 12.39 6.77 -16.30
CA LEU A 215 13.17 5.87 -17.16
C LEU A 215 13.94 4.84 -16.35
N GLU A 216 14.49 5.22 -15.19
CA GLU A 216 15.17 4.29 -14.29
C GLU A 216 14.20 3.23 -13.75
N LEU A 217 13.01 3.63 -13.28
CA LEU A 217 11.96 2.70 -12.83
C LEU A 217 11.55 1.74 -13.96
N ARG A 218 11.34 2.27 -15.16
CA ARG A 218 10.95 1.49 -16.34
C ARG A 218 12.06 0.49 -16.73
N SER A 219 13.33 0.91 -16.67
CA SER A 219 14.48 0.05 -16.96
C SER A 219 14.56 -1.14 -16.00
N ARG A 220 14.53 -0.87 -14.69
CA ARG A 220 14.57 -1.94 -13.67
C ARG A 220 13.38 -2.89 -13.78
N LEU A 221 12.19 -2.36 -14.04
CA LEU A 221 11.00 -3.20 -14.25
C LEU A 221 11.11 -4.04 -15.52
N HIS A 222 11.67 -3.49 -16.60
CA HIS A 222 11.92 -4.23 -17.84
C HIS A 222 12.84 -5.42 -17.60
N GLU A 223 13.95 -5.24 -16.88
CA GLU A 223 14.87 -6.31 -16.52
C GLU A 223 14.18 -7.37 -15.65
N LEU A 224 13.45 -6.94 -14.63
CA LEU A 224 12.80 -7.83 -13.68
C LEU A 224 11.65 -8.66 -14.31
N CYS A 225 10.90 -8.09 -15.24
CA CYS A 225 9.76 -8.76 -15.90
C CYS A 225 10.13 -9.49 -17.21
N GLY A 226 11.40 -9.45 -17.64
CA GLY A 226 11.82 -9.99 -18.94
C GLY A 226 11.09 -9.31 -20.10
N GLY A 227 11.13 -7.98 -20.12
CA GLY A 227 10.46 -7.14 -21.11
C GLY A 227 9.09 -6.63 -20.68
N LEU A 228 8.72 -5.47 -21.23
CA LEU A 228 7.45 -4.79 -21.00
C LEU A 228 6.52 -4.96 -22.21
N LYS A 229 5.21 -5.03 -21.98
CA LYS A 229 4.22 -4.91 -23.05
C LYS A 229 4.10 -3.46 -23.50
N SER A 230 3.96 -3.27 -24.82
CA SER A 230 3.72 -1.97 -25.42
C SER A 230 2.27 -1.49 -25.26
N ASN A 231 2.08 -0.17 -25.26
CA ASN A 231 0.76 0.44 -25.36
C ASN A 231 0.25 0.33 -26.81
N PRO A 232 -0.80 -0.46 -27.09
CA PRO A 232 -1.28 -0.64 -28.46
C PRO A 232 -2.10 0.55 -28.99
N PHE A 233 -2.48 1.49 -28.12
CA PHE A 233 -3.33 2.63 -28.47
C PHE A 233 -2.51 3.90 -28.74
N GLY A 234 -1.29 3.98 -28.22
CA GLY A 234 -0.36 5.08 -28.50
C GLY A 234 -0.45 6.26 -27.53
N SER A 235 -1.56 6.43 -26.80
CA SER A 235 -1.70 7.40 -25.70
C SER A 235 -2.28 6.75 -24.43
N LEU A 236 -2.19 7.43 -23.29
CA LEU A 236 -2.79 6.99 -22.03
C LEU A 236 -4.32 7.09 -22.05
N GLU A 237 -4.88 8.15 -22.64
CA GLU A 237 -6.33 8.34 -22.76
C GLU A 237 -6.95 7.23 -23.60
N GLU A 238 -6.39 6.94 -24.78
CA GLU A 238 -6.89 5.88 -25.65
C GLU A 238 -6.67 4.50 -25.03
N LEU A 239 -5.61 4.31 -24.22
CA LEU A 239 -5.43 3.09 -23.42
C LEU A 239 -6.53 2.94 -22.37
N ALA A 240 -6.85 3.99 -21.62
CA ALA A 240 -7.89 3.99 -20.62
C ALA A 240 -9.26 3.66 -21.25
N GLU A 241 -9.63 4.35 -22.33
CA GLU A 241 -10.90 4.14 -23.03
C GLU A 241 -10.95 2.77 -23.72
N GLY A 242 -9.90 2.41 -24.45
CA GLY A 242 -9.82 1.18 -25.25
C GLY A 242 -9.83 -0.11 -24.43
N THR A 243 -9.48 -0.04 -23.14
CA THR A 243 -9.44 -1.20 -22.24
C THR A 243 -10.58 -1.24 -21.23
N TRP A 244 -11.43 -0.20 -21.16
CA TRP A 244 -12.48 -0.06 -20.15
C TRP A 244 -13.42 -1.26 -20.02
N SER A 245 -13.76 -1.90 -21.14
CA SER A 245 -14.68 -3.04 -21.19
C SER A 245 -13.99 -4.41 -21.12
N SER A 246 -12.70 -4.48 -21.42
CA SER A 246 -11.96 -5.74 -21.60
C SER A 246 -10.92 -6.00 -20.50
N ASP A 247 -10.31 -4.96 -19.95
CA ASP A 247 -9.38 -5.03 -18.81
C ASP A 247 -9.53 -3.79 -17.93
N ARG A 248 -10.40 -3.91 -16.92
CA ARG A 248 -10.77 -2.80 -16.04
C ARG A 248 -9.60 -2.26 -15.24
N ASP A 249 -8.68 -3.11 -14.79
CA ASP A 249 -7.55 -2.65 -13.97
C ASP A 249 -6.54 -1.89 -14.83
N LEU A 250 -6.29 -2.35 -16.06
CA LEU A 250 -5.42 -1.63 -17.00
C LEU A 250 -5.98 -0.24 -17.30
N SER A 251 -7.29 -0.16 -17.53
CA SER A 251 -8.01 1.10 -17.74
C SER A 251 -7.91 2.03 -16.52
N ASN A 252 -8.15 1.50 -15.32
CA ASN A 252 -8.02 2.24 -14.07
C ASN A 252 -6.58 2.75 -13.88
N PHE A 253 -5.55 1.93 -14.13
CA PHE A 253 -4.14 2.33 -14.03
C PHE A 253 -3.76 3.42 -15.03
N ALA A 254 -4.27 3.36 -16.26
CA ALA A 254 -4.09 4.44 -17.23
C ALA A 254 -4.75 5.74 -16.74
N ALA A 255 -5.99 5.68 -16.23
CA ALA A 255 -6.66 6.82 -15.63
C ALA A 255 -5.92 7.38 -14.40
N PHE A 256 -5.33 6.52 -13.56
CA PHE A 256 -4.51 6.93 -12.44
C PHE A 256 -3.24 7.68 -12.88
N ALA A 257 -2.59 7.22 -13.96
CA ALA A 257 -1.46 7.92 -14.53
C ALA A 257 -1.83 9.31 -15.06
N LEU A 258 -3.01 9.45 -15.69
CA LEU A 258 -3.50 10.73 -16.21
C LEU A 258 -3.78 11.77 -15.13
N HIS A 259 -4.51 11.39 -14.07
CA HIS A 259 -5.05 12.34 -13.10
C HIS A 259 -4.10 12.69 -11.95
N GLY A 260 -3.06 11.87 -11.71
CA GLY A 260 -2.02 12.16 -10.72
C GLY A 260 -2.55 12.75 -9.42
N PHE A 261 -3.43 12.04 -8.70
CA PHE A 261 -4.02 12.53 -7.44
C PHE A 261 -2.95 13.14 -6.51
N ASP A 262 -3.31 14.19 -5.76
CA ASP A 262 -2.39 14.91 -4.87
C ASP A 262 -1.82 14.06 -3.71
N ASP A 263 -2.51 12.96 -3.39
CA ASP A 263 -2.08 11.98 -2.39
C ASP A 263 -1.27 10.83 -3.03
N GLU A 264 -0.48 10.13 -2.23
CA GLU A 264 0.08 8.84 -2.64
C GLU A 264 -1.04 7.97 -3.22
N ILE A 265 -0.67 7.03 -4.10
CA ILE A 265 -1.61 5.96 -4.43
C ILE A 265 -1.93 5.27 -3.11
N ASP A 266 -3.08 5.60 -2.54
CA ASP A 266 -3.65 4.85 -1.43
C ASP A 266 -3.84 3.45 -2.01
N TYR A 267 -3.02 2.52 -1.52
CA TYR A 267 -3.07 1.11 -1.91
C TYR A 267 -4.48 0.54 -1.73
N ASP A 268 -5.30 1.18 -0.88
CA ASP A 268 -6.69 0.84 -0.62
C ASP A 268 -7.70 1.51 -1.59
N ALA A 269 -7.31 2.59 -2.29
CA ALA A 269 -8.15 3.34 -3.23
C ALA A 269 -7.99 2.92 -4.71
N LEU A 270 -6.89 2.22 -5.05
CA LEU A 270 -6.85 1.44 -6.29
C LEU A 270 -7.88 0.34 -6.11
N ASP A 271 -8.99 0.40 -6.85
CA ASP A 271 -10.02 -0.63 -6.88
C ASP A 271 -9.32 -1.99 -6.96
N LYS A 272 -9.31 -2.68 -5.81
CA LYS A 272 -8.35 -3.72 -5.36
C LYS A 272 -7.74 -4.49 -6.52
N VAL A 273 -6.71 -3.92 -7.16
CA VAL A 273 -5.98 -4.60 -8.23
C VAL A 273 -5.20 -5.68 -7.53
N VAL A 274 -5.78 -6.89 -7.61
CA VAL A 274 -5.32 -8.15 -7.06
C VAL A 274 -3.97 -8.47 -7.70
N LEU A 275 -2.92 -7.82 -7.21
CA LEU A 275 -1.55 -8.29 -7.23
C LEU A 275 -1.28 -8.99 -5.91
#